data_AF-A0A938MQP9-F1
#
_entry.id   AF-A0A938MQP9-F1
#
_cell.length_a   1.000
_cell.length_b   1.000
_cell.length_c   1.000
_cell.angle_alpha   90.00
_cell.angle_beta   90.00
_cell.angle_gamma   90.00
#
_symmetry.space_group_name_H-M   'P 1'
#
loop_
_entity.id
_entity.type
_entity.pdbx_description
1 polymer ?
#
loop_
_entity_poly.entity_id
_entity_poly.type
_entity_poly.pdbx_seq_one_letter_code
_entity_poly.pdbx_strand_id
1 'polypeptide(L)'
;MLVEQSRLKNLRTLYLSNTEIDDSAADYIAQLTSLQTLWIGHTNVGDRFITGISSLRNLEDLNVTGTQITNVPESAICGFPKLEHFYASDTSMDYDTIRRINAYVDANKLVELDRITKQ
;
A
#
# COMPACT_ATOMS: atom_id res chain seq x y z
N MET A 1 -18.43 -0.56 21.47
CA MET A 1 -17.29 -1.31 20.92
C MET A 1 -16.15 -0.33 20.80
N LEU A 2 -15.16 -0.39 21.69
CA LEU A 2 -14.03 0.55 21.70
C LEU A 2 -12.99 0.00 20.71
N VAL A 3 -12.88 0.62 19.53
CA VAL A 3 -11.73 0.39 18.66
C VAL A 3 -10.58 1.17 19.31
N GLU A 4 -9.61 0.47 19.90
CA GLU A 4 -8.37 1.11 20.33
C GLU A 4 -7.70 1.69 19.09
N GLN A 5 -7.65 3.02 19.00
CA GLN A 5 -6.93 3.72 17.95
C GLN A 5 -5.43 3.65 18.26
N SER A 6 -4.61 3.23 17.30
CA SER A 6 -3.16 3.27 17.41
C SER A 6 -2.65 4.59 17.99
N ARG A 7 -1.74 4.49 18.97
CA ARG A 7 -1.07 5.65 19.60
C ARG A 7 -0.04 6.30 18.68
N LEU A 8 0.31 5.66 17.57
CA LEU A 8 1.32 6.11 16.61
C LEU A 8 0.71 6.94 15.48
N LYS A 9 -0.19 7.88 15.81
CA LYS A 9 -0.96 8.68 14.83
C LYS A 9 -0.12 9.54 13.89
N ASN A 10 1.17 9.73 14.19
CA ASN A 10 2.10 10.53 13.38
C ASN A 10 3.16 9.66 12.68
N LEU A 11 3.08 8.33 12.77
CA LEU A 11 4.02 7.47 12.07
C LEU A 11 3.80 7.60 10.56
N ARG A 12 4.85 8.00 9.85
CA ARG A 12 4.85 8.20 8.40
C ARG A 12 5.51 7.06 7.63
N THR A 13 6.45 6.37 8.26
CA THR A 13 7.25 5.33 7.62
C THR A 13 7.26 4.09 8.49
N LEU A 14 6.97 2.95 7.90
CA LEU A 14 6.99 1.65 8.56
C LEU A 14 7.69 0.63 7.67
N TYR A 15 8.80 0.08 8.19
CA TYR A 15 9.57 -0.97 7.55
C TYR A 15 9.39 -2.28 8.32
N LEU A 16 8.81 -3.29 7.67
CA LEU A 16 8.56 -4.64 8.19
C LEU A 16 9.02 -5.72 7.21
N SER A 17 9.86 -5.38 6.23
CA SER A 17 10.36 -6.35 5.26
C SER A 17 11.20 -7.43 5.93
N ASN A 18 11.13 -8.67 5.46
CA ASN A 18 11.80 -9.84 6.04
C ASN A 18 11.37 -10.15 7.49
N THR A 19 10.08 -9.96 7.79
CA THR A 19 9.48 -10.35 9.07
C THR A 19 8.38 -11.38 8.85
N GLU A 20 7.91 -12.01 9.93
CA GLU A 20 6.89 -13.08 9.86
C GLU A 20 5.44 -12.54 9.88
N ILE A 21 5.20 -11.33 9.35
CA ILE A 21 3.84 -10.80 9.27
C ILE A 21 3.02 -11.51 8.19
N ASP A 22 1.70 -11.60 8.43
CA ASP A 22 0.70 -12.14 7.52
C ASP A 22 -0.50 -11.17 7.39
N ASP A 23 -1.57 -11.62 6.74
CA ASP A 23 -2.79 -10.82 6.55
C ASP A 23 -3.40 -10.27 7.85
N SER A 24 -3.17 -10.91 9.00
CA SER A 24 -3.73 -10.46 10.28
C SER A 24 -3.11 -9.13 10.75
N ALA A 25 -1.92 -8.77 10.25
CA ALA A 25 -1.29 -7.50 10.55
C ALA A 25 -2.02 -6.30 9.91
N ALA A 26 -2.85 -6.53 8.88
CA ALA A 26 -3.54 -5.46 8.16
C ALA A 26 -4.45 -4.63 9.07
N ASP A 27 -5.17 -5.25 10.00
CA ASP A 27 -6.10 -4.56 10.91
C ASP A 27 -5.37 -3.56 11.83
N TYR A 28 -4.14 -3.87 12.22
CA TYR A 28 -3.31 -2.98 13.04
C TYR A 28 -2.67 -1.89 12.20
N ILE A 29 -2.16 -2.23 11.02
CA ILE A 29 -1.49 -1.29 10.12
C ILE A 29 -2.49 -0.27 9.55
N ALA A 30 -3.73 -0.67 9.27
CA ALA A 30 -4.80 0.21 8.80
C ALA A 30 -5.14 1.36 9.77
N GLN A 31 -4.77 1.23 11.05
CA GLN A 31 -4.97 2.30 12.05
C GLN A 31 -3.89 3.40 11.97
N LEU A 32 -2.79 3.16 11.25
CA LEU A 32 -1.69 4.10 11.06
C LEU A 32 -2.02 5.09 9.95
N THR A 33 -3.10 5.86 10.10
CA THR A 33 -3.71 6.65 9.01
C THR A 33 -2.83 7.78 8.45
N SER A 34 -1.73 8.12 9.12
CA SER A 34 -0.71 9.08 8.64
C SER A 34 0.44 8.43 7.87
N LEU A 35 0.40 7.11 7.65
CA LEU A 35 1.46 6.38 6.97
C LEU A 35 1.55 6.81 5.49
N GLN A 36 2.77 7.10 5.06
CA GLN A 36 3.15 7.48 3.71
C GLN A 36 4.00 6.40 3.04
N THR A 37 4.82 5.68 3.82
CA THR A 37 5.68 4.61 3.32
C THR A 37 5.44 3.33 4.12
N LEU A 38 5.15 2.23 3.41
CA LEU A 38 5.01 0.90 3.98
C LEU A 38 5.80 -0.12 3.15
N TRP A 39 6.87 -0.68 3.72
CA TRP A 39 7.59 -1.77 3.07
C TRP A 39 7.46 -3.07 3.84
N ILE A 40 6.89 -4.06 3.18
CA ILE A 40 6.54 -5.37 3.71
C ILE A 40 7.03 -6.49 2.78
N GLY A 41 8.07 -6.22 1.98
CA GLY A 41 8.63 -7.20 1.07
C GLY A 41 9.17 -8.42 1.81
N HIS A 42 9.13 -9.59 1.17
CA HIS A 42 9.56 -10.87 1.70
C HIS A 42 8.88 -11.20 3.05
N THR A 43 7.55 -11.15 3.07
CA THR A 43 6.69 -11.50 4.20
C THR A 43 5.58 -12.48 3.76
N ASN A 44 4.78 -12.98 4.69
CA ASN A 44 3.72 -13.97 4.42
C ASN A 44 2.36 -13.34 4.06
N VAL A 45 2.34 -12.07 3.66
CA VAL A 45 1.10 -11.36 3.30
C VAL A 45 0.57 -11.80 1.94
N GLY A 46 -0.76 -11.85 1.81
CA GLY A 46 -1.50 -12.15 0.59
C GLY A 46 -2.53 -11.08 0.24
N ASP A 47 -3.46 -11.40 -0.66
CA ASP A 47 -4.41 -10.43 -1.24
C ASP A 47 -5.29 -9.72 -0.18
N ARG A 48 -5.61 -10.40 0.92
CA ARG A 48 -6.42 -9.82 1.99
C ARG A 48 -5.69 -8.68 2.70
N PHE A 49 -4.37 -8.76 2.82
CA PHE A 49 -3.56 -7.69 3.41
C PHE A 49 -3.81 -6.36 2.68
N ILE A 50 -3.71 -6.35 1.35
CA ILE A 50 -3.90 -5.15 0.53
C ILE A 50 -5.30 -4.56 0.70
N THR A 51 -6.32 -5.43 0.74
CA THR A 51 -7.69 -4.98 0.98
C THR A 51 -7.84 -4.37 2.38
N GLY A 52 -7.25 -4.99 3.40
CA GLY A 52 -7.31 -4.53 4.79
C GLY A 52 -6.65 -3.16 5.00
N ILE A 53 -5.55 -2.86 4.30
CA ILE A 53 -4.86 -1.57 4.42
C ILE A 53 -5.37 -0.49 3.46
N SER A 54 -6.39 -0.75 2.64
CA SER A 54 -6.93 0.20 1.65
C SER A 54 -7.50 1.51 2.23
N SER A 55 -7.62 1.59 3.56
CA SER A 55 -7.98 2.82 4.28
C SER A 55 -6.80 3.79 4.49
N LEU A 56 -5.57 3.41 4.15
CA LEU A 56 -4.36 4.23 4.27
C LEU A 56 -4.29 5.31 3.17
N ARG A 57 -5.15 6.33 3.28
CA ARG A 57 -5.32 7.38 2.27
C ARG A 57 -4.09 8.24 2.00
N ASN A 58 -3.11 8.21 2.90
CA ASN A 58 -1.86 8.97 2.78
C ASN A 58 -0.70 8.15 2.23
N LEU A 59 -0.90 6.87 1.90
CA LEU A 59 0.18 6.02 1.42
C LEU A 59 0.64 6.47 0.03
N GLU A 60 1.94 6.72 -0.08
CA GLU A 60 2.65 7.22 -1.27
C GLU A 60 3.58 6.13 -1.83
N ASP A 61 4.17 5.31 -0.96
CA ASP A 61 5.13 4.27 -1.30
C ASP A 61 4.76 2.94 -0.62
N LEU A 62 4.52 1.91 -1.43
CA LEU A 62 4.20 0.57 -0.99
C LEU A 62 5.13 -0.46 -1.66
N ASN A 63 5.89 -1.19 -0.84
CA ASN A 63 6.72 -2.30 -1.29
C ASN A 63 6.17 -3.64 -0.78
N VAL A 64 5.80 -4.50 -1.73
CA VAL A 64 5.27 -5.86 -1.53
C VAL A 64 6.09 -6.90 -2.28
N THR A 65 7.34 -6.60 -2.62
CA THR A 65 8.24 -7.50 -3.34
C THR A 65 8.36 -8.86 -2.63
N GLY A 66 8.27 -9.96 -3.37
CA GLY A 66 8.48 -11.29 -2.80
C GLY A 66 7.41 -11.73 -1.77
N THR A 67 6.18 -11.25 -1.91
CA THR A 67 5.02 -11.64 -1.07
C THR A 67 4.11 -12.62 -1.81
N GLN A 68 3.08 -13.14 -1.14
CA GLN A 68 2.11 -14.09 -1.71
C GLN A 68 0.92 -13.41 -2.40
N ILE A 69 1.03 -12.11 -2.70
CA ILE A 69 -0.04 -11.37 -3.38
C ILE A 69 -0.13 -11.80 -4.85
N THR A 70 -1.35 -12.11 -5.28
CA THR A 70 -1.70 -12.56 -6.63
C THR A 70 -2.66 -11.61 -7.31
N ASN A 71 -3.44 -10.85 -6.55
CA ASN A 71 -4.41 -9.91 -7.10
C ASN A 71 -4.59 -8.71 -6.17
N VAL A 72 -4.82 -7.55 -6.78
CA VAL A 72 -5.16 -6.31 -6.07
C VAL A 72 -6.46 -5.78 -6.63
N PRO A 73 -7.59 -5.92 -5.93
CA PRO A 73 -8.88 -5.42 -6.38
C PRO A 73 -8.83 -3.93 -6.75
N GLU A 74 -9.61 -3.51 -7.74
CA GLU A 74 -9.69 -2.10 -8.15
C GLU A 74 -10.16 -1.19 -7.01
N SER A 75 -11.08 -1.66 -6.18
CA SER A 75 -11.52 -0.95 -4.98
C SER A 75 -10.40 -0.72 -3.98
N ALA A 76 -9.47 -1.67 -3.84
CA ALA A 76 -8.36 -1.57 -2.91
C ALA A 76 -7.31 -0.56 -3.40
N ILE A 77 -6.93 -0.60 -4.68
CA ILE A 77 -5.95 0.36 -5.24
C ILE A 77 -6.47 1.80 -5.18
N CYS A 78 -7.77 2.02 -5.45
CA CYS A 78 -8.44 3.32 -5.29
C CYS A 78 -8.49 3.82 -3.84
N GLY A 79 -8.20 2.94 -2.87
CA GLY A 79 -8.00 3.25 -1.46
C GLY A 79 -6.75 4.07 -1.18
N PHE A 80 -5.76 4.03 -2.08
CA PHE A 80 -4.47 4.74 -1.98
C PHE A 80 -4.37 5.91 -2.99
N PRO A 81 -5.15 7.00 -2.83
CA PRO A 81 -5.24 8.10 -3.80
C PRO A 81 -3.95 8.90 -3.98
N LYS A 82 -2.92 8.65 -3.18
CA LYS A 82 -1.61 9.30 -3.26
C LYS A 82 -0.49 8.34 -3.65
N LEU A 83 -0.82 7.10 -4.02
CA LEU A 83 0.20 6.09 -4.29
C LEU A 83 0.98 6.43 -5.55
N GLU A 84 2.28 6.66 -5.40
CA GLU A 84 3.20 7.04 -6.47
C GLU A 84 4.26 5.95 -6.71
N HIS A 85 4.52 5.10 -5.74
CA HIS A 85 5.48 4.01 -5.86
C HIS A 85 4.85 2.70 -5.40
N PHE A 86 4.83 1.71 -6.30
CA PHE A 86 4.34 0.37 -6.00
C PHE A 86 5.36 -0.65 -6.50
N TYR A 87 6.02 -1.34 -5.58
CA TYR A 87 7.03 -2.35 -5.88
C TYR A 87 6.44 -3.74 -5.63
N ALA A 88 6.31 -4.56 -6.68
CA ALA A 88 5.71 -5.89 -6.60
C ALA A 88 6.48 -6.95 -7.41
N SER A 89 7.80 -6.76 -7.56
CA SER A 89 8.67 -7.79 -8.12
C SER A 89 8.57 -9.09 -7.31
N ASP A 90 8.77 -10.23 -7.96
CA ASP A 90 8.69 -11.55 -7.32
C ASP A 90 7.34 -11.84 -6.61
N THR A 91 6.26 -11.24 -7.08
CA THR A 91 4.88 -11.61 -6.72
C THR A 91 4.27 -12.50 -7.81
N SER A 92 3.10 -13.09 -7.55
CA SER A 92 2.37 -13.90 -8.51
C SER A 92 1.22 -13.14 -9.18
N MET A 93 1.30 -11.79 -9.23
CA MET A 93 0.30 -10.97 -9.91
C MET A 93 0.30 -11.22 -11.42
N ASP A 94 -0.90 -11.35 -12.00
CA ASP A 94 -1.04 -11.45 -13.44
C ASP A 94 -0.73 -10.11 -14.16
N TYR A 95 -0.56 -10.21 -15.48
CA TYR A 95 -0.20 -9.06 -16.31
C TYR A 95 -1.24 -7.93 -16.26
N ASP A 96 -2.53 -8.28 -16.21
CA ASP A 96 -3.61 -7.30 -16.20
C ASP A 96 -3.66 -6.52 -14.88
N THR A 97 -3.40 -7.20 -13.76
CA THR A 97 -3.27 -6.60 -12.44
C THR A 97 -2.11 -5.61 -12.41
N ILE A 98 -0.92 -6.02 -12.84
CA ILE A 98 0.26 -5.14 -12.90
C ILE A 98 0.01 -3.95 -13.83
N ARG A 99 -0.55 -4.17 -15.02
CA ARG A 99 -0.85 -3.11 -15.99
C ARG A 99 -1.79 -2.06 -15.41
N ARG A 100 -2.85 -2.48 -14.72
CA ARG A 100 -3.82 -1.56 -14.10
C ARG A 100 -3.19 -0.77 -12.94
N ILE A 101 -2.41 -1.41 -12.08
CA ILE A 101 -1.72 -0.72 -10.98
C ILE A 101 -0.73 0.31 -11.52
N ASN A 102 0.06 -0.05 -12.52
CA ASN A 102 1.01 0.89 -13.14
C ASN A 102 0.30 2.10 -13.74
N ALA A 103 -0.80 1.89 -14.49
CA ALA A 103 -1.57 2.99 -15.05
C ALA A 103 -2.15 3.92 -13.95
N TYR A 104 -2.59 3.36 -12.82
CA TYR A 104 -3.07 4.13 -11.67
C TYR A 104 -1.96 4.96 -11.03
N VAL A 105 -0.81 4.34 -10.77
CA VAL A 105 0.36 4.98 -10.17
C VAL A 105 0.92 6.08 -11.07
N ASP A 106 1.00 5.86 -12.38
CA ASP A 106 1.47 6.87 -13.34
C ASP A 106 0.51 8.07 -13.40
N ALA A 107 -0.81 7.84 -13.34
CA ALA A 107 -1.78 8.92 -13.27
C ALA A 107 -1.59 9.79 -12.01
N ASN A 108 -1.26 9.20 -10.86
CA ASN A 108 -1.01 9.96 -9.63
C ASN A 108 0.26 10.84 -9.73
N LYS A 109 1.34 10.32 -10.34
CA LYS A 109 2.57 11.11 -10.57
C LYS A 109 2.32 12.33 -11.44
N LEU A 110 1.50 12.20 -12.49
CA LEU A 110 1.16 13.31 -13.37
C LEU A 110 0.41 14.43 -12.64
N VAL A 111 -0.52 14.06 -11.74
CA VAL A 111 -1.25 15.03 -10.92
C VAL A 111 -0.32 15.82 -9.99
N GLU A 112 0.73 15.19 -9.46
CA GLU A 112 1.70 15.87 -8.59
C GLU A 112 2.63 16.81 -9.38
N LEU A 113 3.08 16.41 -10.58
CA LEU A 113 3.84 17.29 -11.47
C LEU A 113 3.06 18.56 -11.85
N ASP A 114 1.75 18.44 -12.07
CA ASP A 114 0.86 19.58 -12.32
C ASP A 114 0.73 20.52 -11.12
N ARG A 115 0.90 20.03 -9.88
CA ARG A 115 0.90 20.85 -8.67
C ARG A 115 2.20 21.62 -8.51
N ILE A 116 3.33 20.98 -8.80
CA ILE A 116 4.67 21.59 -8.69
C ILE A 116 4.86 22.69 -9.74
N THR A 117 4.32 22.51 -10.95
CA THR A 117 4.49 23.46 -12.06
C THR A 117 3.58 24.70 -11.99
N LYS A 118 2.66 24.76 -11.01
CA LYS A 118 1.72 25.87 -10.80
C LYS A 118 2.01 26.75 -9.58
N GLN A 119 3.18 26.59 -8.94
CA GLN A 119 3.70 27.49 -7.91
C GLN A 119 4.77 28.42 -8.51
#